data_AF-A0A1H8SFE5-F1
#
_entry.id   AF-A0A1H8SFE5-F1
#
_cell.length_a   1.000
_cell.length_b   1.000
_cell.length_c   1.000
_cell.angle_alpha   90.00
_cell.angle_beta   90.00
_cell.angle_gamma   90.00
#
_symmetry.space_group_name_H-M   'P 1'
#
loop_
_entity.id
_entity.type
_entity.pdbx_description
1 polymer ?
#
loop_
_entity_poly.entity_id
_entity_poly.type
_entity_poly.pdbx_seq_one_letter_code
_entity_poly.pdbx_strand_id
1 'polypeptide(L)' 'MSDFESYDCTNCGESFRALGGSNAAENGYCSPKCEVEGDGLD' A
#
# COMPACT_ATOMS: atom_id res chain seq x y z
N MET A 1 -20.99 -5.62 -1.25
CA MET A 1 -20.32 -4.30 -1.16
C MET A 1 -18.86 -4.55 -1.49
N SER A 2 -18.15 -3.60 -2.10
CA SER A 2 -16.74 -3.85 -2.42
C SER A 2 -15.92 -3.73 -1.14
N ASP A 3 -15.21 -4.80 -0.77
CA ASP A 3 -14.46 -4.97 0.48
C ASP A 3 -13.13 -4.18 0.48
N PHE A 4 -13.17 -2.94 -0.02
CA PHE A 4 -12.03 -2.05 0.04
C PHE A 4 -11.87 -1.53 1.46
N GLU A 5 -10.85 -1.98 2.15
CA GLU A 5 -10.44 -1.50 3.47
C GLU A 5 -9.43 -0.35 3.32
N SER A 6 -9.27 0.45 4.37
CA SER A 6 -8.26 1.51 4.42
C SER A 6 -7.00 0.99 5.10
N TYR A 7 -5.85 1.27 4.48
CA TYR A 7 -4.52 0.93 4.97
C TYR A 7 -3.64 2.19 4.93
N ASP A 8 -2.63 2.25 5.78
CA ASP A 8 -1.67 3.34 5.78
C ASP A 8 -0.39 2.92 5.03
N CYS A 9 0.09 3.78 4.13
CA CYS A 9 1.30 3.50 3.36
C CYS A 9 2.53 3.53 4.26
N THR A 10 3.32 2.46 4.25
CA THR A 10 4.54 2.34 5.06
C THR A 10 5.60 3.39 4.70
N ASN A 11 5.65 3.84 3.43
CA ASN A 11 6.65 4.80 2.98
C ASN A 11 6.23 6.26 3.22
N CYS A 12 5.06 6.67 2.71
CA CYS A 12 4.64 8.08 2.72
C CYS A 12 3.65 8.43 3.85
N GLY A 13 3.11 7.44 4.57
CA GLY A 13 2.14 7.65 5.64
C GLY A 13 0.74 8.06 5.18
N GLU A 14 0.48 8.12 3.87
CA GLU A 14 -0.86 8.41 3.35
C GLU A 14 -1.77 7.17 3.45
N SER A 15 -3.04 7.38 3.80
CA SER A 15 -4.04 6.33 3.79
C SER A 15 -4.53 6.05 2.37
N PHE A 16 -4.58 4.78 1.98
CA PHE A 16 -5.10 4.32 0.69
C PHE A 16 -6.11 3.19 0.89
N ARG A 17 -6.93 2.92 -0.14
CA ARG A 17 -7.92 1.83 -0.10
C ARG A 17 -7.51 0.66 -0.98
N ALA A 18 -7.55 -0.55 -0.44
CA ALA A 18 -7.20 -1.78 -1.14
C ALA A 18 -8.17 -2.91 -0.78
N LEU A 19 -8.26 -3.92 -1.63
CA LEU A 19 -9.01 -5.13 -1.30
C LEU A 19 -8.22 -5.94 -0.27
N GLY A 20 -8.89 -6.45 0.75
CA GLY A 20 -8.27 -7.37 1.72
C GLY A 20 -7.67 -8.59 1.00
N GLY A 21 -6.38 -8.85 1.23
CA GLY A 21 -5.62 -9.92 0.56
C GLY A 21 -5.14 -9.59 -0.85
N SER A 22 -5.25 -8.33 -1.31
CA SER A 22 -4.52 -7.86 -2.48
C SER A 22 -3.06 -7.55 -2.12
N ASN A 23 -2.15 -7.60 -3.10
CA ASN A 23 -0.74 -7.28 -2.89
C ASN A 23 -0.54 -5.93 -2.20
N ALA A 24 -1.35 -4.91 -2.53
CA ALA A 24 -1.26 -3.59 -1.92
C ALA A 24 -1.64 -3.60 -0.43
N ALA A 25 -2.62 -4.42 -0.04
CA ALA A 25 -3.00 -4.60 1.37
C ALA A 25 -1.95 -5.43 2.14
N GLU A 26 -1.31 -6.40 1.48
CA GLU A 26 -0.29 -7.26 2.10
C GLU A 26 1.08 -6.58 2.22
N ASN A 27 1.51 -5.82 1.20
CA ASN A 27 2.79 -5.11 1.21
C ASN A 27 2.72 -3.73 1.89
N GLY A 28 1.52 -3.15 2.03
CA GLY A 28 1.32 -1.88 2.72
C GLY A 28 1.84 -0.66 1.95
N TYR A 29 2.00 -0.75 0.63
CA TYR A 29 2.43 0.39 -0.20
C TYR A 29 1.30 0.88 -1.11
N CYS A 30 1.05 2.19 -1.10
CA CYS A 30 -0.01 2.80 -1.90
C CYS A 30 0.33 2.87 -3.41
N SER A 31 1.60 2.68 -3.78
CA SER A 31 2.05 2.72 -5.17
C SER A 31 3.36 1.95 -5.37
N PRO A 32 3.67 1.48 -6.59
CA PRO A 32 4.96 0.86 -6.90
C PRO A 32 6.16 1.77 -6.61
N LYS A 33 5.98 3.09 -6.74
CA LYS A 33 7.02 4.06 -6.40
C LYS A 33 7.34 4.01 -4.90
N CYS A 34 6.32 3.97 -4.05
CA CYS A 34 6.50 3.88 -2.61
C CYS A 34 7.10 2.55 -2.17
N GLU A 35 6.82 1.47 -2.89
CA GLU A 35 7.47 0.16 -2.67
C GLU A 35 8.96 0.23 -3.00
N VAL A 36 9.32 0.76 -4.17
CA VAL A 36 10.74 0.95 -4.57
C VAL A 36 11.49 1.83 -3.57
N GLU A 37 10.92 2.97 -3.19
CA GLU A 37 11.55 3.90 -2.21
C GLU A 37 11.61 3.29 -0.80
N GLY A 38 10.53 2.66 -0.34
CA GLY A 38 10.45 2.05 0.99
C GLY A 38 11.38 0.85 1.16
N ASP A 39 11.62 0.11 0.08
CA ASP A 39 12.54 -1.04 0.05
C ASP A 39 13.99 -0.64 -0.27
N GLY A 40 14.26 0.65 -0.56
CA GLY A 40 15.59 1.17 -0.88
C GLY A 40 16.15 0.62 -2.21
N LEU A 41 15.28 0.49 -3.22
CA LEU A 41 15.58 -0.04 -4.55
C LEU A 41 15.76 1.07 -5.60
N ASP A 42 15.93 2.32 -5.15
CA ASP A 42 16.04 3.53 -5.97
C ASP A 42 17.44 3.80 -6.55
#